data_AF-A0A2S9GN87-F1
#
_entry.id   AF-A0A2S9GN87-F1
#
_cell.length_a   1.000
_cell.length_b   1.000
_cell.length_c   1.000
_cell.angle_alpha   90.00
_cell.angle_beta   90.00
_cell.angle_gamma   90.00
#
_symmetry.space_group_name_H-M   'P 1'
#
loop_
_entity.id
_entity.type
_entity.pdbx_description
1 polymer ?
#
loop_
_entity_poly.entity_id
_entity_poly.type
_entity_poly.pdbx_seq_one_letter_code
_entity_poly.pdbx_strand_id
1 'polypeptide(L)' 'ATSYRNERREPVDVDADVVIRVLGLLEVDAATDADRKRELTRVEDRDRAGALPPTMAVRVGGPPTPLPGAVSLEAEDGS' A
#
# COMPACT_ATOMS: atom_id res chain seq x y z
N ALA A 1 -5.08 3.55 8.79
CA ALA A 1 -5.81 4.74 9.27
C ALA A 1 -5.18 5.21 10.57
N THR A 2 -4.98 6.51 10.76
CA THR A 2 -4.39 7.10 11.99
C THR A 2 -5.45 7.68 12.93
N SER A 3 -6.72 7.55 12.56
CA SER A 3 -7.88 7.86 13.39
C SER A 3 -9.03 6.91 13.03
N TYR A 4 -9.97 6.75 13.95
CA TYR A 4 -11.17 5.94 13.75
C TYR A 4 -12.36 6.51 14.54
N ARG A 5 -13.54 5.94 14.32
CA ARG A 5 -14.72 6.22 15.16
C ARG A 5 -14.95 5.06 16.11
N ASN A 6 -15.04 5.35 17.40
CA ASN A 6 -15.35 4.35 18.42
C ASN A 6 -16.82 3.87 18.32
N GLU A 7 -17.23 2.98 19.22
CA GLU A 7 -18.58 2.43 19.29
C GLU A 7 -19.68 3.49 19.49
N ARG A 8 -19.32 4.66 20.03
CA ARG A 8 -20.20 5.82 20.22
C ARG A 8 -20.18 6.78 19.02
N ARG A 9 -19.45 6.42 17.95
CA ARG A 9 -19.19 7.22 16.74
C ARG A 9 -18.34 8.48 17.00
N GLU A 10 -17.64 8.53 18.11
CA GLU A 10 -16.76 9.66 18.44
C GLU A 10 -15.40 9.46 17.74
N PRO A 11 -14.80 10.52 17.19
CA PRO A 11 -13.48 10.44 16.57
C PRO A 11 -12.40 10.20 17.63
N VAL A 12 -11.51 9.25 17.35
CA VAL A 12 -10.35 8.90 18.18
C VAL A 12 -9.11 8.94 17.31
N ASP A 13 -8.12 9.72 17.72
CA ASP A 13 -6.80 9.73 17.12
C ASP A 13 -5.94 8.61 17.73
N VAL A 14 -5.19 7.93 16.89
CA VAL A 14 -4.29 6.86 17.32
C VAL A 14 -2.95 7.48 17.72
N ASP A 15 -2.48 7.13 18.91
CA ASP A 15 -1.16 7.55 19.40
C ASP A 15 -0.05 7.14 18.41
N ALA A 16 0.90 8.05 18.19
CA ALA A 16 2.02 7.83 17.27
C ALA A 16 2.83 6.56 17.61
N ASP A 17 3.01 6.23 18.88
CA ASP A 17 3.73 5.03 19.31
C ASP A 17 2.97 3.75 18.94
N VAL A 18 1.64 3.81 18.91
CA VAL A 18 0.81 2.70 18.42
C VAL A 18 0.94 2.55 16.92
N VAL A 19 0.95 3.66 16.17
CA VAL A 19 1.15 3.64 14.70
C VAL A 19 2.52 3.04 14.36
N ILE A 20 3.58 3.49 15.03
CA ILE A 20 4.95 2.99 14.83
C ILE A 20 5.00 1.48 15.11
N ARG A 21 4.39 1.03 16.20
CA ARG A 21 4.35 -0.40 16.55
C ARG A 21 3.61 -1.24 15.50
N VAL A 22 2.47 -0.76 15.00
CA VAL A 22 1.71 -1.46 13.95
C VAL A 22 2.49 -1.50 12.63
N LEU A 23 3.18 -0.42 12.26
CA LEU A 23 4.07 -0.40 11.10
C LEU A 23 5.20 -1.44 11.22
N GLY A 24 5.76 -1.62 12.42
CA GLY A 24 6.74 -2.68 12.69
C GLY A 24 6.19 -4.11 12.48
N LEU A 25 4.90 -4.35 12.77
CA LEU A 25 4.25 -5.64 12.46
C LEU A 25 4.10 -5.90 10.95
N LEU A 26 4.18 -4.84 10.15
CA LEU A 26 4.14 -4.88 8.68
C LEU A 26 5.55 -4.76 8.08
N GLU A 27 6.60 -4.96 8.88
CA GLU A 27 8.00 -4.89 8.46
C GLU A 27 8.41 -3.51 7.92
N VAL A 28 7.79 -2.44 8.43
CA VAL A 28 8.13 -1.04 8.07
C VAL A 28 8.90 -0.38 9.22
N ASP A 29 10.13 0.05 8.94
CA ASP A 29 10.97 0.78 9.89
C ASP A 29 10.47 2.22 10.08
N ALA A 30 9.91 2.53 11.25
CA ALA A 30 9.37 3.86 11.56
C ALA A 30 9.83 4.43 12.91
N ALA A 31 10.81 3.77 13.57
CA ALA A 31 11.25 4.08 14.92
C ALA A 31 11.84 5.48 15.05
N THR A 32 12.55 5.96 14.01
CA THR A 32 13.15 7.30 13.98
C THR A 32 12.64 8.12 12.80
N ASP A 33 12.82 9.45 12.87
CA ASP A 33 12.51 10.32 11.74
C ASP A 33 13.34 10.02 10.48
N ALA A 34 14.57 9.54 10.65
CA ALA A 34 15.41 9.10 9.55
C ALA A 34 14.83 7.84 8.88
N ASP A 35 14.33 6.89 9.67
CA ASP A 35 13.67 5.69 9.15
C ASP A 35 12.41 6.04 8.36
N ARG A 36 11.55 6.89 8.93
CA ARG A 36 10.32 7.34 8.27
C ARG A 36 10.60 7.99 6.92
N LYS A 37 11.58 8.89 6.86
CA LYS A 37 11.98 9.54 5.60
C LYS A 37 12.47 8.53 4.58
N ARG A 38 13.31 7.58 5.00
CA ARG A 38 13.84 6.53 4.13
C ARG A 38 12.71 5.64 3.59
N GLU A 39 11.80 5.16 4.43
CA GLU A 39 10.70 4.30 3.98
C GLU A 39 9.74 5.05 3.04
N LEU A 40 9.46 6.33 3.31
CA LEU A 40 8.67 7.17 2.40
C LEU A 40 9.37 7.31 1.03
N THR A 41 10.67 7.61 1.00
CA THR A 41 11.43 7.68 -0.26
C THR A 41 11.41 6.35 -1.01
N ARG A 42 11.53 5.21 -0.32
CA ARG A 42 11.44 3.88 -0.96
C ARG A 42 10.08 3.64 -1.63
N VAL A 43 8.99 4.10 -1.02
CA VAL A 43 7.65 4.02 -1.62
C VAL A 43 7.58 4.89 -2.89
N GLU A 44 8.05 6.14 -2.81
CA GLU A 44 8.08 7.05 -3.96
C GLU A 44 8.93 6.51 -5.12
N ASP A 45 10.08 5.92 -4.82
CA ASP A 45 10.97 5.34 -5.82
C ASP A 45 10.35 4.12 -6.49
N ARG A 46 9.65 3.25 -5.73
CA ARG A 46 8.91 2.12 -6.29
C ARG A 46 7.77 2.58 -7.21
N ASP A 47 7.01 3.58 -6.78
CA ASP A 47 5.93 4.13 -7.59
C ASP A 47 6.47 4.77 -8.88
N ARG A 48 7.59 5.49 -8.80
CA ARG A 48 8.27 6.09 -9.97
C ARG A 48 8.84 5.03 -10.91
N ALA A 49 9.30 3.89 -10.40
CA ALA A 49 9.77 2.79 -11.22
C ALA A 49 8.67 2.16 -12.10
N GLY A 50 7.39 2.48 -11.84
CA GLY A 50 6.27 1.98 -12.63
C GLY A 50 6.10 0.47 -12.55
N ALA A 51 6.59 -0.15 -11.48
CA ALA A 51 6.46 -1.58 -11.25
C ALA A 51 4.98 -1.93 -11.07
N LEU A 52 4.52 -2.98 -11.75
CA LEU A 52 3.19 -3.52 -11.51
C LEU A 52 3.08 -4.02 -10.07
N PRO A 53 1.94 -3.82 -9.39
CA PRO A 53 1.74 -4.37 -8.06
C PRO A 53 1.73 -5.91 -8.14
N PRO A 54 2.05 -6.61 -7.04
CA PRO A 54 2.13 -8.07 -7.02
C PRO A 54 0.81 -8.76 -7.42
N THR A 55 -0.32 -8.10 -7.22
CA THR A 55 -1.64 -8.62 -7.59
C THR A 55 -2.53 -7.45 -7.99
N MET A 56 -3.26 -7.63 -9.10
CA MET A 56 -4.25 -6.69 -9.59
C MET A 56 -5.61 -7.37 -9.65
N ALA A 57 -6.62 -6.75 -9.04
CA ALA A 57 -8.00 -7.15 -9.18
C ALA A 57 -8.71 -6.16 -10.11
N VAL A 58 -9.21 -6.64 -11.24
CA VAL A 58 -9.94 -5.84 -12.23
C VAL A 58 -11.40 -6.28 -12.32
N ARG A 59 -12.30 -5.33 -12.59
CA ARG A 59 -13.73 -5.64 -12.80
C ARG A 59 -13.95 -6.10 -14.24
N VAL A 60 -14.55 -7.27 -14.41
CA VAL A 60 -15.01 -7.75 -15.72
C VAL A 60 -16.05 -6.78 -16.31
N GLY A 61 -15.85 -6.38 -17.56
CA GLY A 61 -16.69 -5.38 -18.24
C GLY A 61 -16.52 -3.95 -17.74
N GLY A 62 -15.56 -3.70 -16.84
CA GLY A 62 -15.17 -2.35 -16.44
C GLY A 62 -14.32 -1.64 -17.51
N PRO A 63 -13.95 -0.38 -17.28
CA PRO A 63 -12.99 0.32 -18.12
C PRO A 63 -11.67 -0.45 -18.23
N PRO A 64 -10.98 -0.39 -19.39
CA PRO A 64 -9.65 -0.98 -19.54
C PRO A 64 -8.68 -0.47 -18.47
N THR A 65 -7.92 -1.38 -17.85
CA THR A 65 -6.86 -1.04 -16.88
C THR A 65 -5.50 -1.18 -17.56
N PRO A 66 -4.69 -0.12 -17.64
CA PRO A 66 -3.37 -0.22 -18.24
C PRO A 66 -2.43 -1.06 -17.37
N LEU A 67 -1.59 -1.89 -18.01
CA LEU A 67 -0.53 -2.68 -17.39
C LEU A 67 0.83 -2.30 -17.99
N PRO A 68 1.41 -1.14 -17.60
CA PRO A 68 2.68 -0.69 -18.15
C PRO A 68 3.78 -1.72 -17.91
N GLY A 69 4.56 -2.02 -18.95
CA GLY A 69 5.66 -3.00 -18.86
C GLY A 69 5.24 -4.46 -18.92
N ALA A 70 3.94 -4.79 -18.98
CA ALA A 70 3.49 -6.15 -19.25
C ALA A 70 3.79 -6.53 -20.71
N VAL A 71 4.44 -7.68 -20.90
CA VAL A 71 4.80 -8.20 -22.24
C VAL A 71 3.84 -9.30 -22.70
N SER A 72 3.26 -10.04 -21.76
CA SER A 72 2.28 -11.11 -22.00
C SER A 72 1.38 -11.25 -20.77
N LEU A 73 0.16 -11.72 -21.00
CA LEU A 73 -0.80 -12.15 -19.98
C LEU A 73 -1.16 -13.59 -20.31
N GLU A 74 -1.26 -14.41 -19.28
CA GLU A 74 -1.71 -15.80 -19.38
C GLU A 74 -2.98 -15.93 -18.54
N ALA A 75 -4.03 -16.43 -19.15
CA ALA A 75 -5.28 -16.74 -18.47
C ALA A 75 -5.16 -18.05 -17.68
N GLU A 76 -6.10 -18.28 -16.76
CA GLU A 76 -6.13 -19.52 -15.95
C GLU A 76 -6.23 -20.80 -16.80
N ASP A 77 -6.85 -20.71 -17.97
CA ASP A 77 -6.98 -21.81 -18.93
C ASP A 77 -5.76 -21.99 -19.84
N GLY A 78 -4.71 -21.19 -19.64
CA GLY A 78 -3.47 -21.22 -20.42
C GLY A 78 -3.54 -20.47 -21.75
N SER A 79 -4.60 -19.67 -21.98
CA SER A 79 -4.72 -18.79 -23.16
C SER A 79 -4.02 -17.44 -23.00
#